data_AF-A0A929IVL8-F1
#
_entry.id   AF-A0A929IVL8-F1
#
_cell.length_a   1.000
_cell.length_b   1.000
_cell.length_c   1.000
_cell.angle_alpha   90.00
_cell.angle_beta   90.00
_cell.angle_gamma   90.00
#
_symmetry.space_group_name_H-M   'P 1'
#
loop_
_entity.id
_entity.type
_entity.pdbx_description
1 polymer ?
#
loop_
_entity_poly.entity_id
_entity_poly.type
_entity_poly.pdbx_seq_one_letter_code
_entity_poly.pdbx_strand_id
1 'polypeptide(L)'
;YASKPKSNSPFKLYAKTLRHSSIDIKGTVKPFDEKVSFTADGDLKGFDLRAATPATQKAIGHIIKSGQMDAKLELLAIDGILNSNVSLSLYKFHIEPMSKEAAADLDAEFGMPLNQTLTLLRDKDDSIHLDIPITGDINNPDFDPMHAIVKATSKAATVTLITFFTPYGLIYAGGNIAFDLATALNFDPLDFKPGEAKLDDVNKEQLNGLTGLLNEKPQVHLTLCGTTNQADLFMLYPDLKEEQQTDKDKDKDKDSPEKEIILSKEHKAALKKLAIERQVNSKNYLIDVSRITHDRLILCEPTPLAEEDALSGVEINI
;
A
#
# COMPACT_ATOMS: atom_id res chain seq x y z
N TYR A 1 -44.81 -18.18 -6.79
CA TYR A 1 -43.86 -17.18 -6.26
C TYR A 1 -44.61 -15.87 -6.05
N ALA A 2 -44.97 -15.54 -4.81
CA ALA A 2 -45.58 -14.25 -4.52
C ALA A 2 -44.49 -13.17 -4.59
N SER A 3 -44.55 -12.34 -5.62
CA SER A 3 -43.67 -11.19 -5.84
C SER A 3 -43.93 -10.13 -4.76
N LYS A 4 -43.11 -10.12 -3.70
CA LYS A 4 -43.06 -9.04 -2.72
C LYS A 4 -41.86 -8.13 -3.04
N PRO A 5 -41.93 -7.26 -4.06
CA PRO A 5 -40.80 -6.42 -4.43
C PRO A 5 -40.32 -5.54 -3.26
N LYS A 6 -41.22 -5.14 -2.36
CA LYS A 6 -40.89 -4.34 -1.17
C LYS A 6 -40.33 -5.12 0.02
N SER A 7 -40.06 -6.43 -0.10
CA SER A 7 -39.51 -7.22 1.00
C SER A 7 -37.99 -7.16 1.06
N ASN A 8 -37.44 -7.31 2.27
CA ASN A 8 -36.00 -7.49 2.47
C ASN A 8 -35.48 -8.64 1.61
N SER A 9 -34.48 -8.33 0.79
CA SER A 9 -33.77 -9.29 -0.04
C SER A 9 -32.42 -9.56 0.61
N PRO A 10 -32.19 -10.75 1.18
CA PRO A 10 -30.90 -11.10 1.73
C PRO A 10 -29.88 -11.25 0.61
N PHE A 11 -28.64 -10.88 0.87
CA PHE A 11 -27.53 -11.10 -0.04
C PHE A 11 -26.29 -11.55 0.74
N LYS A 12 -25.41 -12.26 0.03
CA LYS A 12 -24.06 -12.56 0.48
C LYS A 12 -23.12 -12.41 -0.71
N LEU A 13 -22.06 -11.66 -0.52
CA LEU A 13 -20.96 -11.50 -1.46
C LEU A 13 -19.71 -12.06 -0.81
N TYR A 14 -19.10 -13.04 -1.45
CA TYR A 14 -17.78 -13.53 -1.09
C TYR A 14 -16.88 -13.51 -2.31
N ALA A 15 -15.72 -12.88 -2.19
CA ALA A 15 -14.72 -12.83 -3.24
C ALA A 15 -13.31 -12.97 -2.67
N LYS A 16 -12.42 -13.58 -3.44
CA LYS A 16 -10.98 -13.59 -3.18
C LYS A 16 -10.25 -13.17 -4.45
N THR A 17 -9.25 -12.31 -4.30
CA THR A 17 -8.38 -11.93 -5.42
C THR A 17 -7.28 -12.98 -5.58
N LEU A 18 -6.63 -12.99 -6.75
CA LEU A 18 -5.44 -13.83 -6.99
C LEU A 18 -4.23 -13.41 -6.12
N ARG A 19 -4.30 -12.23 -5.48
CA ARG A 19 -3.22 -11.65 -4.66
C ARG A 19 -3.55 -11.67 -3.17
N HIS A 20 -4.34 -12.67 -2.75
CA HIS A 20 -4.65 -12.99 -1.35
C HIS A 20 -5.62 -12.03 -0.64
N SER A 21 -6.20 -11.04 -1.31
CA SER A 21 -7.24 -10.18 -0.73
C SER A 21 -8.59 -10.90 -0.66
N SER A 22 -9.44 -10.56 0.31
CA SER A 22 -10.77 -11.16 0.44
C SER A 22 -11.86 -10.14 0.80
N ILE A 23 -13.07 -10.44 0.34
CA ILE A 23 -14.32 -9.73 0.63
C ILE A 23 -15.28 -10.77 1.18
N ASP A 24 -15.86 -10.53 2.36
CA ASP A 24 -17.05 -11.25 2.85
C ASP A 24 -18.04 -10.22 3.36
N ILE A 25 -19.14 -10.02 2.63
CA ILE A 25 -20.19 -9.07 2.99
C ILE A 25 -21.51 -9.82 2.96
N LYS A 26 -22.33 -9.65 4.00
CA LYS A 26 -23.67 -10.21 4.09
C LYS A 26 -24.63 -9.15 4.57
N GLY A 27 -25.88 -9.25 4.15
CA GLY A 27 -26.86 -8.28 4.57
C GLY A 27 -28.24 -8.50 3.99
N THR A 28 -29.06 -7.49 4.16
CA THR A 28 -30.39 -7.37 3.56
C THR A 28 -30.54 -6.00 2.94
N VAL A 29 -31.18 -5.93 1.77
CA VAL A 29 -31.50 -4.69 1.08
C VAL A 29 -32.97 -4.68 0.66
N LYS A 30 -33.58 -3.51 0.59
CA LYS A 30 -34.89 -3.29 -0.04
C LYS A 30 -34.69 -2.55 -1.37
N PRO A 31 -34.45 -3.25 -2.47
CA PRO A 31 -34.00 -2.62 -3.72
C PRO A 31 -35.10 -1.88 -4.47
N PHE A 32 -36.37 -2.09 -4.11
CA PHE A 32 -37.53 -1.51 -4.80
C PHE A 32 -38.30 -0.49 -3.94
N ASP A 33 -37.75 -0.07 -2.80
CA ASP A 33 -38.29 1.06 -2.04
C ASP A 33 -37.85 2.37 -2.69
N GLU A 34 -38.67 3.42 -2.58
CA GLU A 34 -38.36 4.75 -3.15
C GLU A 34 -37.07 5.34 -2.59
N LYS A 35 -36.78 5.03 -1.32
CA LYS A 35 -35.52 5.35 -0.66
C LYS A 35 -34.82 4.08 -0.25
N VAL A 36 -33.50 4.04 -0.48
CA VAL A 36 -32.69 2.86 -0.20
C VAL A 36 -32.71 2.54 1.30
N SER A 37 -32.96 1.27 1.63
CA SER A 37 -32.79 0.73 2.98
C SER A 37 -31.95 -0.53 2.91
N PHE A 38 -30.93 -0.63 3.75
CA PHE A 38 -30.11 -1.83 3.87
C PHE A 38 -29.52 -1.98 5.28
N THR A 39 -29.15 -3.21 5.58
CA THR A 39 -28.26 -3.55 6.70
C THR A 39 -27.24 -4.53 6.16
N ALA A 40 -25.96 -4.26 6.32
CA ALA A 40 -24.91 -5.15 5.89
C ALA A 40 -23.73 -5.11 6.85
N ASP A 41 -23.17 -6.27 7.11
CA ASP A 41 -21.93 -6.45 7.85
C ASP A 41 -20.91 -7.09 6.91
N GLY A 42 -19.65 -6.70 7.00
CA GLY A 42 -18.63 -7.36 6.21
C GLY A 42 -17.20 -7.04 6.60
N ASP A 43 -16.31 -7.85 6.04
CA ASP A 43 -14.87 -7.77 6.21
C ASP A 43 -14.20 -7.67 4.83
N LEU A 44 -13.36 -6.66 4.69
CA LEU A 44 -12.39 -6.51 3.61
C LEU A 44 -11.03 -6.81 4.21
N LYS A 45 -10.29 -7.75 3.63
CA LYS A 45 -8.94 -8.08 4.10
C LYS A 45 -7.92 -8.03 2.99
N GLY A 46 -6.86 -7.31 3.28
CA GLY A 46 -5.63 -7.13 2.55
C GLY A 46 -5.69 -6.76 1.11
N PHE A 47 -6.34 -5.63 0.89
CA PHE A 47 -6.28 -4.90 -0.36
C PHE A 47 -4.96 -4.15 -0.47
N ASP A 48 -4.22 -4.44 -1.54
CA ASP A 48 -3.03 -3.69 -1.91
C ASP A 48 -3.43 -2.29 -2.39
N LEU A 49 -3.09 -1.27 -1.59
CA LEU A 49 -3.53 0.10 -1.83
C LEU A 49 -2.90 0.71 -3.09
N ARG A 50 -1.77 0.19 -3.57
CA ARG A 50 -1.15 0.66 -4.82
C ARG A 50 -2.04 0.44 -6.04
N ALA A 51 -2.95 -0.54 -5.98
CA ALA A 51 -3.95 -0.74 -7.03
C ALA A 51 -4.90 0.47 -7.19
N ALA A 52 -5.03 1.31 -6.15
CA ALA A 52 -5.83 2.53 -6.18
C ALA A 52 -5.05 3.76 -6.67
N THR A 53 -3.74 3.66 -6.92
CA THR A 53 -2.91 4.78 -7.39
C THR A 53 -3.50 5.54 -8.58
N PRO A 54 -4.00 4.90 -9.65
CA PRO A 54 -4.60 5.64 -10.77
C PRO A 54 -5.80 6.52 -10.35
N ALA A 55 -6.57 6.05 -9.37
CA ALA A 55 -7.70 6.80 -8.83
C ALA A 55 -7.23 7.95 -7.93
N THR A 56 -6.26 7.72 -7.04
CA THR A 56 -5.74 8.78 -6.16
C THR A 56 -4.97 9.85 -6.93
N GLN A 57 -4.27 9.48 -8.01
CA GLN A 57 -3.63 10.44 -8.90
C GLN A 57 -4.66 11.39 -9.52
N LYS A 58 -5.80 10.84 -9.97
CA LYS A 58 -6.86 11.65 -10.58
C LYS A 58 -7.64 12.48 -9.55
N ALA A 59 -7.91 11.91 -8.38
CA ALA A 59 -8.79 12.52 -7.38
C ALA A 59 -8.07 13.59 -6.57
N ILE A 60 -6.85 13.30 -6.12
CA ILE A 60 -6.11 14.14 -5.18
C ILE A 60 -4.67 14.44 -5.63
N GLY A 61 -4.25 14.00 -6.82
CA GLY A 61 -2.90 14.27 -7.32
C GLY A 61 -1.79 13.55 -6.55
N HIS A 62 -2.07 12.37 -5.98
CA HIS A 62 -1.12 11.60 -5.18
C HIS A 62 -0.90 10.17 -5.66
N ILE A 63 0.31 9.65 -5.41
CA ILE A 63 0.73 8.27 -5.68
C ILE A 63 0.84 7.51 -4.38
N ILE A 64 0.19 6.35 -4.29
CA ILE A 64 0.38 5.45 -3.15
C ILE A 64 1.67 4.68 -3.36
N LYS A 65 2.62 4.88 -2.43
CA LYS A 65 3.96 4.30 -2.46
C LYS A 65 4.01 2.94 -1.80
N SER A 66 3.16 2.68 -0.83
CA SER A 66 3.01 1.36 -0.22
C SER A 66 1.75 1.33 0.62
N GLY A 67 1.33 0.13 0.94
CA GLY A 67 0.36 -0.10 1.99
C GLY A 67 -0.64 -1.19 1.68
N GLN A 68 -1.22 -1.72 2.76
CA GLN A 68 -2.31 -2.66 2.69
C GLN A 68 -3.49 -2.15 3.53
N MET A 69 -4.70 -2.44 3.07
CA MET A 69 -5.95 -2.08 3.73
C MET A 69 -6.78 -3.29 4.12
N ASP A 70 -7.22 -3.26 5.37
CA ASP A 70 -8.31 -4.05 5.91
C ASP A 70 -9.44 -3.11 6.34
N ALA A 71 -10.69 -3.57 6.28
CA ALA A 71 -11.83 -2.81 6.77
C ALA A 71 -12.91 -3.74 7.33
N LYS A 72 -13.47 -3.37 8.49
CA LYS A 72 -14.72 -3.94 9.00
C LYS A 72 -15.85 -2.95 8.70
N LEU A 73 -16.92 -3.45 8.11
CA LEU A 73 -18.06 -2.68 7.63
C LEU A 73 -19.27 -2.98 8.51
N GLU A 74 -19.87 -1.94 9.08
CA GLU A 74 -21.15 -1.98 9.80
C GLU A 74 -22.07 -0.99 9.10
N LEU A 75 -22.77 -1.45 8.08
CA LEU A 75 -23.51 -0.59 7.16
C LEU A 75 -25.01 -0.62 7.46
N LEU A 76 -25.60 0.54 7.66
CA LEU A 76 -27.04 0.71 7.89
C LEU A 76 -27.54 1.93 7.14
N ALA A 77 -28.60 1.76 6.37
CA ALA A 77 -29.42 2.83 5.86
C ALA A 77 -30.91 2.51 6.10
N ILE A 78 -31.66 3.49 6.60
CA ILE A 78 -33.10 3.40 6.78
C ILE A 78 -33.73 4.60 6.06
N ASP A 79 -34.56 4.32 5.06
CA ASP A 79 -35.26 5.32 4.25
C ASP A 79 -34.32 6.42 3.71
N GLY A 80 -33.16 6.01 3.19
CA GLY A 80 -32.14 6.90 2.63
C GLY A 80 -31.21 7.56 3.66
N ILE A 81 -31.48 7.40 4.96
CA ILE A 81 -30.64 7.94 6.03
C ILE A 81 -29.59 6.89 6.40
N LEU A 82 -28.33 7.19 6.08
CA LEU A 82 -27.17 6.41 6.42
C LEU A 82 -26.78 6.62 7.89
N ASN A 83 -26.48 5.51 8.57
CA ASN A 83 -25.87 5.47 9.90
C ASN A 83 -24.90 4.29 9.95
N SER A 84 -23.81 4.39 9.22
CA SER A 84 -22.84 3.31 9.06
C SER A 84 -21.54 3.61 9.79
N ASN A 85 -20.76 2.58 10.10
CA ASN A 85 -19.39 2.71 10.57
C ASN A 85 -18.46 1.86 9.70
N VAL A 86 -17.28 2.42 9.39
CA VAL A 86 -16.19 1.70 8.73
C VAL A 86 -14.98 1.74 9.65
N SER A 87 -14.60 0.59 10.19
CA SER A 87 -13.35 0.44 10.95
C SER A 87 -12.24 0.08 9.97
N LEU A 88 -11.44 1.08 9.58
CA LEU A 88 -10.36 0.99 8.62
C LEU A 88 -9.04 0.68 9.33
N SER A 89 -8.25 -0.25 8.78
CA SER A 89 -6.89 -0.52 9.20
C SER A 89 -5.96 -0.42 7.99
N LEU A 90 -4.97 0.46 8.07
CA LEU A 90 -3.97 0.67 7.04
C LEU A 90 -2.60 0.27 7.58
N TYR A 91 -1.90 -0.61 6.89
CA TYR A 91 -0.56 -1.06 7.28
C TYR A 91 0.47 -0.47 6.33
N LYS A 92 1.51 0.17 6.88
CA LYS A 92 2.63 0.77 6.14
C LYS A 92 2.17 1.69 5.01
N PHE A 93 1.08 2.43 5.22
CA PHE A 93 0.49 3.31 4.20
C PHE A 93 1.36 4.55 4.00
N HIS A 94 1.93 4.66 2.80
CA HIS A 94 2.73 5.80 2.38
C HIS A 94 2.20 6.35 1.08
N ILE A 95 2.15 7.68 1.00
CA ILE A 95 1.60 8.41 -0.13
C ILE A 95 2.45 9.64 -0.42
N GLU A 96 2.62 9.96 -1.70
CA GLU A 96 3.44 11.09 -2.14
C GLU A 96 2.65 11.97 -3.11
N PRO A 97 2.77 13.31 -3.02
CA PRO A 97 2.17 14.22 -3.97
C PRO A 97 2.89 14.16 -5.31
N MET A 98 2.14 14.30 -6.41
CA MET A 98 2.70 14.37 -7.76
C MET A 98 3.31 15.74 -8.07
N SER A 99 2.89 16.79 -7.35
CA SER A 99 3.39 18.15 -7.49
C SER A 99 3.21 18.93 -6.18
N LYS A 100 3.83 20.10 -6.08
CA LYS A 100 3.66 20.97 -4.90
C LYS A 100 2.23 21.48 -4.77
N GLU A 101 1.56 21.69 -5.89
CA GLU A 101 0.16 22.12 -5.95
C GLU A 101 -0.77 21.03 -5.41
N ALA A 102 -0.58 19.78 -5.85
CA ALA A 102 -1.34 18.65 -5.33
C ALA A 102 -1.15 18.46 -3.81
N ALA A 103 0.07 18.69 -3.31
CA ALA A 103 0.33 18.70 -1.87
C ALA A 103 -0.48 19.81 -1.17
N ALA A 104 -0.39 21.05 -1.68
CA ALA A 104 -1.03 22.21 -1.06
C ALA A 104 -2.57 22.10 -1.00
N ASP A 105 -3.21 21.57 -2.04
CA ASP A 105 -4.67 21.39 -2.08
C ASP A 105 -5.15 20.47 -0.95
N LEU A 106 -4.46 19.34 -0.76
CA LEU A 106 -4.82 18.36 0.26
C LEU A 106 -4.43 18.82 1.67
N ASP A 107 -3.28 19.49 1.80
CA ASP A 107 -2.83 20.08 3.05
C ASP A 107 -3.83 21.13 3.57
N ALA A 108 -4.46 21.88 2.67
CA ALA A 108 -5.51 22.85 3.02
C ALA A 108 -6.77 22.18 3.57
N GLU A 109 -7.15 21.00 3.05
CA GLU A 109 -8.31 20.23 3.49
C GLU A 109 -8.11 19.63 4.89
N PHE A 110 -6.91 19.12 5.18
CA PHE A 110 -6.57 18.56 6.49
C PHE A 110 -6.08 19.61 7.50
N GLY A 111 -5.78 20.83 7.06
CA GLY A 111 -5.24 21.91 7.88
C GLY A 111 -3.75 21.75 8.25
N MET A 112 -3.08 20.73 7.73
CA MET A 112 -1.65 20.47 7.90
C MET A 112 -1.15 19.51 6.81
N PRO A 113 0.19 19.42 6.59
CA PRO A 113 0.76 18.50 5.62
C PRO A 113 0.27 17.06 5.79
N LEU A 114 -0.26 16.43 4.74
CA LEU A 114 -0.87 15.09 4.83
C LEU A 114 0.09 14.07 5.48
N ASN A 115 1.36 14.07 5.09
CA ASN A 115 2.35 13.15 5.66
C ASN A 115 2.55 13.37 7.18
N GLN A 116 2.43 14.61 7.65
CA GLN A 116 2.46 14.90 9.08
C GLN A 116 1.18 14.41 9.77
N THR A 117 0.01 14.61 9.15
CA THR A 117 -1.26 14.06 9.65
C THR A 117 -1.18 12.55 9.80
N LEU A 118 -0.73 11.85 8.76
CA LEU A 118 -0.56 10.40 8.78
C LEU A 118 0.44 9.96 9.85
N THR A 119 1.52 10.70 10.06
CA THR A 119 2.48 10.42 11.15
C THR A 119 1.84 10.50 12.52
N LEU A 120 0.94 11.46 12.76
CA LEU A 120 0.20 11.57 14.03
C LEU A 120 -0.86 10.47 14.23
N LEU A 121 -1.27 9.80 13.17
CA LEU A 121 -2.25 8.71 13.24
C LEU A 121 -1.59 7.33 13.32
N ARG A 122 -0.29 7.29 13.13
CA ARG A 122 0.49 6.07 12.99
C ARG A 122 0.86 5.53 14.36
N ASP A 123 0.57 4.25 14.56
CA ASP A 123 1.03 3.48 15.71
C ASP A 123 2.51 3.08 15.56
N LYS A 124 3.08 2.51 16.63
CA LYS A 124 4.53 2.18 16.69
C LYS A 124 4.97 1.17 15.63
N ASP A 125 4.04 0.38 15.09
CA ASP A 125 4.28 -0.64 14.06
C ASP A 125 3.98 -0.15 12.64
N ASP A 126 3.76 1.16 12.46
CA ASP A 126 3.42 1.77 11.17
C ASP A 126 2.02 1.37 10.66
N SER A 127 1.10 1.09 11.59
CA SER A 127 -0.31 0.90 11.29
C SER A 127 -1.12 2.17 11.59
N ILE A 128 -2.26 2.35 10.93
CA ILE A 128 -3.23 3.43 11.17
C ILE A 128 -4.60 2.78 11.29
N HIS A 129 -5.27 3.00 12.42
CA HIS A 129 -6.61 2.49 12.69
C HIS A 129 -7.61 3.63 12.85
N LEU A 130 -8.66 3.64 12.03
CA LEU A 130 -9.66 4.70 12.01
C LEU A 130 -11.07 4.12 12.07
N ASP A 131 -11.88 4.61 13.01
CA ASP A 131 -13.33 4.41 12.98
C ASP A 131 -14.00 5.61 12.31
N ILE A 132 -14.61 5.35 11.16
CA ILE A 132 -15.17 6.38 10.28
C ILE A 132 -16.70 6.25 10.30
N PRO A 133 -17.39 7.04 11.14
CA PRO A 133 -18.84 7.10 11.14
C PRO A 133 -19.32 7.84 9.89
N ILE A 134 -20.10 7.16 9.05
CA ILE A 134 -20.68 7.72 7.83
C ILE A 134 -22.19 7.89 8.07
N THR A 135 -22.58 9.13 8.29
CA THR A 135 -23.96 9.49 8.63
C THR A 135 -24.48 10.58 7.69
N GLY A 136 -25.73 10.48 7.23
CA GLY A 136 -26.34 11.52 6.39
C GLY A 136 -27.45 10.99 5.49
N ASP A 137 -28.14 11.88 4.78
CA ASP A 137 -29.11 11.49 3.75
C ASP A 137 -28.38 11.26 2.42
N ILE A 138 -28.41 10.03 1.92
CA ILE A 138 -27.73 9.62 0.66
C ILE A 138 -28.34 10.34 -0.56
N ASN A 139 -29.58 10.83 -0.44
CA ASN A 139 -30.26 11.55 -1.51
C ASN A 139 -29.97 13.06 -1.47
N ASN A 140 -29.25 13.55 -0.47
CA ASN A 140 -28.83 14.94 -0.41
C ASN A 140 -27.69 15.15 -1.43
N PRO A 141 -27.79 16.11 -2.38
CA PRO A 141 -26.71 16.40 -3.32
C PRO A 141 -25.40 16.86 -2.65
N ASP A 142 -25.47 17.39 -1.42
CA ASP A 142 -24.31 17.82 -0.64
C ASP A 142 -23.70 16.68 0.20
N PHE A 143 -24.28 15.46 0.15
CA PHE A 143 -23.72 14.32 0.86
C PHE A 143 -22.41 13.86 0.22
N ASP A 144 -21.32 13.96 0.99
CA ASP A 144 -20.00 13.50 0.58
C ASP A 144 -19.37 12.61 1.68
N PRO A 145 -19.13 11.33 1.43
CA PRO A 145 -18.40 10.44 2.33
C PRO A 145 -16.98 10.94 2.68
N MET A 146 -16.35 11.75 1.83
CA MET A 146 -15.02 12.31 2.10
C MET A 146 -15.02 13.18 3.36
N HIS A 147 -16.10 13.91 3.64
CA HIS A 147 -16.22 14.68 4.87
C HIS A 147 -16.10 13.82 6.14
N ALA A 148 -16.60 12.57 6.10
CA ALA A 148 -16.46 11.65 7.23
C ALA A 148 -15.01 11.22 7.43
N ILE A 149 -14.28 10.96 6.34
CA ILE A 149 -12.86 10.58 6.35
C ILE A 149 -12.02 11.73 6.92
N VAL A 150 -12.18 12.94 6.38
CA VAL A 150 -11.47 14.14 6.86
C VAL A 150 -11.74 14.36 8.34
N LYS A 151 -13.01 14.32 8.76
CA LYS A 151 -13.39 14.50 10.17
C LYS A 151 -12.78 13.46 11.10
N ALA A 152 -12.81 12.18 10.72
CA ALA A 152 -12.21 11.10 11.51
C ALA A 152 -10.69 11.29 11.65
N THR A 153 -10.03 11.61 10.54
CA THR A 153 -8.58 11.82 10.43
C THR A 153 -8.13 13.02 11.27
N SER A 154 -8.76 14.20 11.09
CA SER A 154 -8.42 15.42 11.84
C SER A 154 -8.69 15.28 13.34
N LYS A 155 -9.80 14.61 13.73
CA LYS A 155 -10.11 14.35 15.14
C LYS A 155 -9.04 13.46 15.78
N ALA A 156 -8.67 12.36 15.12
CA ALA A 156 -7.66 11.44 15.63
C ALA A 156 -6.29 12.13 15.73
N ALA A 157 -5.87 12.89 14.71
CA ALA A 157 -4.62 13.66 14.74
C ALA A 157 -4.59 14.70 15.88
N THR A 158 -5.71 15.39 16.11
CA THR A 158 -5.83 16.39 17.20
C THR A 158 -5.74 15.74 18.58
N VAL A 159 -6.42 14.60 18.77
CA VAL A 159 -6.33 13.82 20.02
C VAL A 159 -4.90 13.37 20.27
N THR A 160 -4.21 12.88 19.24
CA THR A 160 -2.80 12.51 19.35
C THR A 160 -1.93 13.70 19.73
N LEU A 161 -2.10 14.86 19.09
CA LEU A 161 -1.35 16.08 19.41
C LEU A 161 -1.55 16.51 20.87
N ILE A 162 -2.79 16.57 21.36
CA ILE A 162 -3.09 16.89 22.76
C ILE A 162 -2.46 15.85 23.70
N THR A 163 -2.50 14.58 23.32
CA THR A 163 -1.93 13.49 24.11
C THR A 163 -0.41 13.56 24.16
N PHE A 164 0.29 13.94 23.09
CA PHE A 164 1.76 14.05 23.09
C PHE A 164 2.28 15.34 23.75
N PHE A 165 1.54 16.45 23.62
CA PHE A 165 2.02 17.77 24.06
C PHE A 165 1.44 18.26 25.40
N THR A 166 0.63 17.46 26.10
CA THR A 166 0.21 17.75 27.49
C THR A 166 1.27 17.29 28.50
N PRO A 167 1.40 17.96 29.66
CA PRO A 167 2.46 17.67 30.66
C PRO A 167 2.42 16.25 31.27
N TYR A 168 1.35 15.48 31.05
CA TYR A 168 1.21 14.08 31.47
C TYR A 168 1.30 13.07 30.30
N GLY A 169 1.31 13.57 29.08
CA GLY A 169 1.35 12.82 27.83
C GLY A 169 2.69 12.18 27.49
N LEU A 170 3.76 12.76 28.00
CA LEU A 170 5.14 12.32 27.78
C LEU A 170 5.46 10.96 28.43
N ILE A 171 4.56 10.41 29.25
CA ILE A 171 4.73 9.07 29.85
C ILE A 171 4.52 7.97 28.79
N TYR A 172 3.74 8.22 27.73
CA TYR A 172 3.54 7.26 26.62
C TYR A 172 4.65 7.28 25.57
N ALA A 173 5.47 8.33 25.55
CA ALA A 173 6.65 8.42 24.69
C ALA A 173 7.89 7.69 25.29
N GLY A 174 7.85 7.32 26.57
CA GLY A 174 8.96 6.75 27.33
C GLY A 174 8.85 5.23 27.58
N GLY A 175 8.55 4.44 26.56
CA GLY A 175 8.48 2.98 26.64
C GLY A 175 9.42 2.31 25.65
N ASN A 176 10.72 2.31 25.97
CA ASN A 176 11.78 1.59 25.26
C ASN A 176 11.56 0.08 25.33
N ILE A 177 10.88 -0.53 24.34
CA ILE A 177 11.04 -1.95 23.97
C ILE A 177 11.04 -2.18 22.43
N ALA A 178 10.67 -1.18 21.60
CA ALA A 178 10.66 -1.35 20.14
C ALA A 178 11.89 -0.78 19.40
N PHE A 179 12.74 0.01 20.07
CA PHE A 179 13.88 0.69 19.42
C PHE A 179 15.04 -0.27 19.09
N ASP A 180 15.08 -1.45 19.69
CA ASP A 180 16.12 -2.47 19.45
C ASP A 180 15.84 -3.38 18.24
N LEU A 181 14.62 -3.42 17.69
CA LEU A 181 14.35 -4.26 16.50
C LEU A 181 14.57 -3.51 15.18
N ALA A 182 14.17 -2.24 15.11
CA ALA A 182 14.23 -1.44 13.88
C ALA A 182 15.65 -0.98 13.51
N THR A 183 16.58 -0.94 14.47
CA THR A 183 17.99 -0.55 14.24
C THR A 183 18.93 -1.74 14.05
N ALA A 184 18.48 -2.99 14.32
CA ALA A 184 19.32 -4.18 14.33
C ALA A 184 19.04 -5.20 13.21
N LEU A 185 17.95 -5.05 12.46
CA LEU A 185 17.53 -6.00 11.42
C LEU A 185 17.48 -5.31 10.05
N ASN A 186 18.66 -5.05 9.47
CA ASN A 186 18.75 -4.91 8.02
C ASN A 186 18.78 -6.32 7.45
N PHE A 187 17.76 -6.68 6.67
CA PHE A 187 17.79 -7.93 5.93
C PHE A 187 18.65 -7.74 4.69
N ASP A 188 19.44 -8.76 4.38
CA ASP A 188 20.05 -8.81 3.07
C ASP A 188 18.93 -8.76 2.00
N PRO A 189 19.13 -8.02 0.91
CA PRO A 189 18.20 -8.04 -0.20
C PRO A 189 18.14 -9.43 -0.83
N LEU A 190 17.07 -9.70 -1.58
CA LEU A 190 17.02 -10.88 -2.45
C LEU A 190 17.60 -10.50 -3.81
N ASP A 191 18.74 -11.08 -4.16
CA ASP A 191 19.31 -10.91 -5.49
C ASP A 191 18.53 -11.74 -6.52
N PHE A 192 18.33 -11.17 -7.70
CA PHE A 192 17.73 -11.88 -8.82
C PHE A 192 18.68 -11.86 -10.00
N LYS A 193 18.61 -12.91 -10.82
CA LYS A 193 19.32 -12.90 -12.10
C LYS A 193 18.79 -11.75 -12.96
N PRO A 194 19.68 -11.02 -13.65
CA PRO A 194 19.27 -9.93 -14.52
C PRO A 194 18.21 -10.34 -15.55
N GLY A 195 17.13 -9.58 -15.65
CA GLY A 195 15.99 -9.86 -16.54
C GLY A 195 15.04 -10.96 -16.05
N GLU A 196 15.31 -11.61 -14.92
CA GLU A 196 14.47 -12.69 -14.37
C GLU A 196 13.72 -12.27 -13.10
N ALA A 197 12.50 -12.79 -12.95
CA ALA A 197 11.68 -12.63 -11.76
C ALA A 197 11.51 -13.92 -10.95
N LYS A 198 12.16 -15.02 -11.35
CA LYS A 198 12.00 -16.33 -10.70
C LYS A 198 12.88 -16.40 -9.46
N LEU A 199 12.32 -16.88 -8.35
CA LEU A 199 13.09 -17.23 -7.15
C LEU A 199 13.96 -18.47 -7.44
N ASP A 200 15.26 -18.33 -7.23
CA ASP A 200 16.17 -19.47 -7.18
C ASP A 200 16.19 -20.10 -5.77
N ASP A 201 17.07 -21.07 -5.55
CA ASP A 201 17.10 -21.79 -4.27
C ASP A 201 17.73 -20.96 -3.14
N VAL A 202 18.63 -20.01 -3.47
CA VAL A 202 19.22 -19.08 -2.49
C VAL A 202 18.13 -18.15 -1.96
N ASN A 203 17.33 -17.57 -2.86
CA ASN A 203 16.24 -16.67 -2.48
C ASN A 203 15.21 -17.39 -1.60
N LYS A 204 14.89 -18.66 -1.93
CA LYS A 204 13.96 -19.47 -1.13
C LYS A 204 14.51 -19.77 0.26
N GLU A 205 15.79 -20.10 0.37
CA GLU A 205 16.44 -20.35 1.67
C GLU A 205 16.41 -19.10 2.55
N GLN A 206 16.71 -17.92 1.99
CA GLN A 206 16.63 -16.65 2.69
C GLN A 206 15.21 -16.32 3.15
N LEU A 207 14.22 -16.48 2.26
CA LEU A 207 12.79 -16.30 2.60
C LEU A 207 12.31 -17.29 3.68
N ASN A 208 12.80 -18.54 3.65
CA ASN A 208 12.52 -19.52 4.71
C ASN A 208 13.11 -19.06 6.05
N GLY A 209 14.31 -18.46 6.04
CA GLY A 209 14.93 -17.87 7.24
C GLY A 209 14.08 -16.78 7.87
N LEU A 210 13.44 -15.92 7.06
CA LEU A 210 12.54 -14.86 7.54
C LEU A 210 11.26 -15.41 8.20
N THR A 211 10.85 -16.62 7.82
CA THR A 211 9.62 -17.25 8.34
C THR A 211 9.68 -17.47 9.85
N GLY A 212 10.84 -17.87 10.38
CA GLY A 212 11.05 -18.03 11.81
C GLY A 212 10.80 -16.72 12.56
N LEU A 213 11.44 -15.65 12.12
CA LEU A 213 11.27 -14.31 12.69
C LEU A 213 9.81 -13.85 12.64
N LEU A 214 9.15 -14.01 11.49
CA LEU A 214 7.78 -13.57 11.32
C LEU A 214 6.81 -14.36 12.22
N ASN A 215 7.04 -15.66 12.40
CA ASN A 215 6.23 -16.46 13.32
C ASN A 215 6.46 -16.08 14.78
N GLU A 216 7.71 -15.79 15.18
CA GLU A 216 8.05 -15.38 16.54
C GLU A 216 7.61 -13.97 16.88
N LYS A 217 7.50 -13.08 15.88
CA LYS A 217 7.14 -11.67 16.04
C LYS A 217 5.92 -11.31 15.20
N PRO A 218 4.70 -11.70 15.60
CA PRO A 218 3.46 -11.44 14.84
C PRO A 218 3.21 -9.97 14.48
N GLN A 219 3.76 -9.03 15.26
CA GLN A 219 3.66 -7.59 15.03
C GLN A 219 4.57 -7.06 13.92
N VAL A 220 5.55 -7.85 13.47
CA VAL A 220 6.47 -7.43 12.39
C VAL A 220 5.76 -7.53 11.05
N HIS A 221 5.77 -6.43 10.32
CA HIS A 221 5.36 -6.33 8.93
C HIS A 221 6.63 -6.22 8.08
N LEU A 222 6.69 -6.89 6.94
CA LEU A 222 7.77 -6.70 5.97
C LEU A 222 7.27 -5.88 4.81
N THR A 223 8.07 -4.92 4.36
CA THR A 223 7.91 -4.26 3.07
C THR A 223 8.88 -4.89 2.08
N LEU A 224 8.34 -5.41 0.97
CA LEU A 224 9.09 -6.00 -0.13
C LEU A 224 9.06 -5.02 -1.31
N CYS A 225 10.24 -4.54 -1.69
CA CYS A 225 10.42 -3.54 -2.71
C CYS A 225 11.23 -4.07 -3.88
N GLY A 226 10.57 -4.32 -5.01
CA GLY A 226 11.25 -4.74 -6.22
C GLY A 226 12.10 -3.62 -6.80
N THR A 227 13.33 -3.95 -7.19
CA THR A 227 14.29 -3.06 -7.83
C THR A 227 14.79 -3.67 -9.13
N THR A 228 15.39 -2.81 -9.95
CA THR A 228 16.12 -3.20 -11.16
C THR A 228 17.42 -2.44 -11.24
N ASN A 229 18.32 -2.87 -12.09
CA ASN A 229 19.56 -2.16 -12.36
C ASN A 229 19.90 -2.14 -13.86
N GLN A 230 21.08 -1.64 -14.20
CA GLN A 230 21.54 -1.57 -15.58
C GLN A 230 21.66 -2.95 -16.25
N ALA A 231 22.07 -3.98 -15.51
CA ALA A 231 22.18 -5.34 -16.04
C ALA A 231 20.80 -5.88 -16.46
N ASP A 232 19.74 -5.55 -15.72
CA ASP A 232 18.36 -5.87 -16.12
C ASP A 232 18.00 -5.22 -17.45
N LEU A 233 18.34 -3.93 -17.60
CA LEU A 233 18.07 -3.19 -18.83
C LEU A 233 18.74 -3.85 -20.03
N PHE A 234 20.02 -4.22 -19.92
CA PHE A 234 20.75 -4.86 -21.02
C PHE A 234 20.30 -6.28 -21.31
N MET A 235 19.81 -7.02 -20.31
CA MET A 235 19.22 -8.32 -20.57
C MET A 235 17.88 -8.21 -21.32
N LEU A 236 17.08 -7.18 -21.02
CA LEU A 236 15.80 -6.94 -21.71
C LEU A 236 16.00 -6.29 -23.09
N TYR A 237 17.04 -5.47 -23.24
CA TYR A 237 17.35 -4.70 -24.44
C TYR A 237 18.86 -4.76 -24.77
N PRO A 238 19.33 -5.87 -25.37
CA PRO A 238 20.76 -6.08 -25.64
C PRO A 238 21.40 -5.00 -26.51
N ASP A 239 20.64 -4.44 -27.45
CA ASP A 239 21.12 -3.40 -28.39
C ASP A 239 21.66 -2.16 -27.66
N LEU A 240 21.09 -1.80 -26.50
CA LEU A 240 21.55 -0.66 -25.70
C LEU A 240 22.96 -0.87 -25.12
N LYS A 241 23.36 -2.13 -24.90
CA LYS A 241 24.70 -2.49 -24.44
C LYS A 241 25.73 -2.29 -25.56
N GLU A 242 25.35 -2.65 -26.79
CA GLU A 242 26.21 -2.51 -27.97
C GLU A 242 26.41 -1.02 -28.32
N GLU A 243 25.37 -0.20 -28.22
CA GLU A 243 25.44 1.25 -28.41
C GLU A 243 26.37 1.92 -27.37
N GLN A 244 26.28 1.52 -26.10
CA GLN A 244 27.20 2.02 -25.08
C GLN A 244 28.66 1.58 -25.30
N GLN A 245 28.88 0.32 -25.70
CA GLN A 245 30.22 -0.19 -25.97
C GLN A 245 30.86 0.47 -27.19
N THR A 246 30.09 0.69 -28.26
CA THR A 246 30.57 1.35 -29.47
C THR A 246 30.86 2.84 -29.26
N ASP A 247 30.16 3.52 -28.34
CA ASP A 247 30.50 4.88 -27.93
C ASP A 247 31.74 4.91 -27.02
N LYS A 248 31.90 3.97 -26.06
CA LYS A 248 33.12 3.82 -25.23
C LYS A 248 34.38 3.54 -26.07
N ASP A 249 34.27 2.77 -27.16
CA ASP A 249 35.40 2.47 -28.05
C ASP A 249 35.83 3.67 -28.92
N LYS A 250 34.91 4.61 -29.17
CA LYS A 250 35.17 5.83 -29.94
C LYS A 250 35.74 6.97 -29.09
N ASP A 251 35.40 7.02 -27.80
CA ASP A 251 35.88 8.04 -26.87
C ASP A 251 37.01 7.46 -25.99
N LYS A 252 38.24 7.47 -26.51
CA LYS A 252 39.43 6.90 -25.84
C LYS A 252 39.97 7.74 -24.68
N ASP A 253 39.37 8.88 -24.37
CA ASP A 253 39.70 9.65 -23.17
C ASP A 253 38.93 9.08 -21.96
N LYS A 254 39.67 8.44 -21.05
CA LYS A 254 39.18 7.76 -19.84
C LYS A 254 38.51 8.66 -18.80
N ASP A 255 38.30 9.93 -19.10
CA ASP A 255 37.84 10.97 -18.15
C ASP A 255 36.52 11.65 -18.59
N SER A 256 35.93 11.22 -19.72
CA SER A 256 34.57 11.62 -20.11
C SER A 256 33.56 10.95 -19.17
N PRO A 257 32.64 11.69 -18.52
CA PRO A 257 31.58 11.08 -17.72
C PRO A 257 30.76 10.13 -18.60
N GLU A 258 30.47 8.94 -18.09
CA GLU A 258 29.69 7.93 -18.81
C GLU A 258 28.39 8.55 -19.33
N LYS A 259 28.12 8.34 -20.62
CA LYS A 259 26.94 8.88 -21.28
C LYS A 259 25.70 8.24 -20.66
N GLU A 260 24.92 9.04 -19.94
CA GLU A 260 23.72 8.62 -19.24
C GLU A 260 22.71 7.97 -20.21
N ILE A 261 22.29 6.72 -19.93
CA ILE A 261 21.33 6.02 -20.79
C ILE A 261 19.97 6.69 -20.66
N ILE A 262 19.49 7.28 -21.75
CA ILE A 262 18.15 7.87 -21.78
C ILE A 262 17.10 6.75 -21.90
N LEU A 263 16.45 6.43 -20.77
CA LEU A 263 15.38 5.43 -20.75
C LEU A 263 14.11 5.93 -21.44
N SER A 264 13.68 5.21 -22.48
CA SER A 264 12.37 5.40 -23.10
C SER A 264 11.22 5.06 -22.14
N LYS A 265 10.00 5.52 -22.44
CA LYS A 265 8.81 5.13 -21.65
C LYS A 265 8.61 3.61 -21.63
N GLU A 266 8.96 2.94 -22.70
CA GLU A 266 8.89 1.49 -22.83
C GLU A 266 9.89 0.78 -21.92
N HIS A 267 11.15 1.24 -21.90
CA HIS A 267 12.20 0.67 -21.03
C HIS A 267 11.79 0.79 -19.55
N LYS A 268 11.30 1.98 -19.15
CA LYS A 268 10.82 2.22 -17.78
C LYS A 268 9.65 1.31 -17.42
N ALA A 269 8.72 1.07 -18.34
CA ALA A 269 7.59 0.18 -18.11
C ALA A 269 8.01 -1.28 -17.97
N ALA A 270 8.98 -1.75 -18.78
CA ALA A 270 9.51 -3.11 -18.71
C ALA A 270 10.26 -3.37 -17.40
N LEU A 271 11.16 -2.46 -17.00
CA LEU A 271 11.87 -2.53 -15.72
C LEU A 271 10.90 -2.49 -14.53
N LYS A 272 9.90 -1.59 -14.58
CA LYS A 272 8.86 -1.54 -13.55
C LYS A 272 8.09 -2.85 -13.45
N LYS A 273 7.74 -3.47 -14.59
CA LYS A 273 7.07 -4.76 -14.62
C LYS A 273 7.93 -5.86 -13.99
N LEU A 274 9.21 -5.92 -14.33
CA LEU A 274 10.17 -6.87 -13.76
C LEU A 274 10.27 -6.73 -12.23
N ALA A 275 10.44 -5.50 -11.73
CA ALA A 275 10.43 -5.21 -10.29
C ALA A 275 9.13 -5.66 -9.60
N ILE A 276 7.97 -5.39 -10.23
CA ILE A 276 6.66 -5.84 -9.71
C ILE A 276 6.60 -7.37 -9.61
N GLU A 277 7.07 -8.09 -10.62
CA GLU A 277 7.03 -9.55 -10.64
C GLU A 277 7.93 -10.14 -9.54
N ARG A 278 9.14 -9.59 -9.34
CA ARG A 278 10.08 -10.02 -8.29
C ARG A 278 9.48 -9.94 -6.88
N GLN A 279 8.93 -8.77 -6.51
CA GLN A 279 8.32 -8.59 -5.19
C GLN A 279 7.04 -9.41 -4.99
N VAL A 280 6.23 -9.59 -6.05
CA VAL A 280 5.03 -10.44 -6.00
C VAL A 280 5.40 -11.91 -5.82
N ASN A 281 6.41 -12.40 -6.54
CA ASN A 281 6.88 -13.78 -6.41
C ASN A 281 7.44 -14.04 -5.01
N SER A 282 8.18 -13.08 -4.44
CA SER A 282 8.69 -13.13 -3.07
C SER A 282 7.55 -13.17 -2.03
N LYS A 283 6.55 -12.28 -2.16
CA LYS A 283 5.35 -12.29 -1.30
C LYS A 283 4.59 -13.60 -1.40
N ASN A 284 4.34 -14.09 -2.62
CA ASN A 284 3.60 -15.33 -2.83
C ASN A 284 4.32 -16.53 -2.19
N TYR A 285 5.65 -16.60 -2.28
CA TYR A 285 6.41 -17.65 -1.63
C TYR A 285 6.23 -17.66 -0.10
N LEU A 286 6.31 -16.49 0.56
CA LEU A 286 6.07 -16.37 2.00
C LEU A 286 4.63 -16.73 2.40
N ILE A 287 3.65 -16.49 1.54
CA ILE A 287 2.25 -16.85 1.82
C ILE A 287 2.00 -18.35 1.58
N ASP A 288 2.37 -18.86 0.42
CA ASP A 288 1.97 -20.20 -0.03
C ASP A 288 2.80 -21.30 0.65
N VAL A 289 4.10 -21.06 0.80
CA VAL A 289 5.05 -22.00 1.39
C VAL A 289 5.15 -21.76 2.89
N SER A 290 5.35 -20.50 3.28
CA SER A 290 5.67 -20.15 4.67
C SER A 290 4.46 -19.81 5.53
N ARG A 291 3.26 -19.74 4.92
CA ARG A 291 1.97 -19.51 5.60
C ARG A 291 1.89 -18.22 6.40
N ILE A 292 2.72 -17.23 6.05
CA ILE A 292 2.62 -15.89 6.61
C ILE A 292 1.37 -15.22 6.06
N THR A 293 0.63 -14.54 6.93
CA THR A 293 -0.59 -13.84 6.54
C THR A 293 -0.23 -12.63 5.66
N HIS A 294 -1.00 -12.43 4.60
CA HIS A 294 -0.69 -11.45 3.55
C HIS A 294 -0.62 -9.99 4.03
N ASP A 295 -1.31 -9.65 5.12
CA ASP A 295 -1.27 -8.38 5.85
C ASP A 295 0.07 -8.04 6.44
N ARG A 296 0.91 -9.04 6.65
CA ARG A 296 2.25 -8.84 7.17
C ARG A 296 3.30 -8.66 6.09
N LEU A 297 2.88 -8.66 4.82
CA LEU A 297 3.77 -8.62 3.66
C LEU A 297 3.32 -7.49 2.73
N ILE A 298 3.82 -6.30 2.97
CA ILE A 298 3.50 -5.09 2.23
C ILE A 298 4.37 -5.03 0.98
N LEU A 299 3.78 -4.63 -0.14
CA LEU A 299 4.51 -4.37 -1.37
C LEU A 299 4.62 -2.86 -1.57
N CYS A 300 5.72 -2.38 -2.15
CA CYS A 300 5.91 -0.96 -2.43
C CYS A 300 5.86 -0.65 -3.93
N GLU A 301 5.56 0.59 -4.26
CA GLU A 301 5.60 1.12 -5.62
C GLU A 301 7.07 1.08 -6.08
N PRO A 302 7.40 0.21 -7.04
CA PRO A 302 8.79 0.01 -7.40
C PRO A 302 9.32 1.26 -8.12
N THR A 303 10.53 1.65 -7.76
CA THR A 303 11.30 2.70 -8.42
C THR A 303 12.29 2.00 -9.36
N PRO A 304 11.97 1.83 -10.66
CA PRO A 304 12.88 1.15 -11.58
C PRO A 304 14.15 1.98 -11.73
N LEU A 305 15.29 1.40 -11.36
CA LEU A 305 16.62 1.98 -11.56
C LEU A 305 17.29 1.29 -12.76
N ALA A 306 18.18 2.03 -13.41
CA ALA A 306 19.08 1.51 -14.46
C ALA A 306 20.53 1.90 -14.19
N GLU A 307 20.85 2.18 -12.92
CA GLU A 307 22.20 2.46 -12.45
C GLU A 307 22.97 1.15 -12.31
N GLU A 308 24.30 1.18 -12.47
CA GLU A 308 25.14 -0.02 -12.46
C GLU A 308 25.21 -0.65 -11.06
N ASP A 309 25.37 0.18 -10.03
CA ASP A 309 25.50 -0.24 -8.62
C ASP A 309 24.15 -0.48 -7.91
N ALA A 310 23.03 -0.30 -8.61
CA ALA A 310 21.72 -0.57 -8.05
C ALA A 310 21.47 -2.08 -7.87
N LEU A 311 20.66 -2.44 -6.87
CA LEU A 311 20.21 -3.81 -6.65
C LEU A 311 19.35 -4.30 -7.83
N SER A 312 19.66 -5.48 -8.36
CA SER A 312 18.76 -6.24 -9.23
C SER A 312 17.99 -7.25 -8.39
N GLY A 313 16.86 -6.86 -7.80
CA GLY A 313 16.26 -7.74 -6.81
C GLY A 313 15.05 -7.23 -6.05
N VAL A 314 14.99 -7.61 -4.77
CA VAL A 314 13.96 -7.16 -3.83
C VAL A 314 14.62 -6.73 -2.53
N GLU A 315 14.46 -5.46 -2.16
CA GLU A 315 14.79 -4.96 -0.83
C GLU A 315 13.73 -5.40 0.17
N ILE A 316 14.16 -5.76 1.38
CA ILE A 316 13.28 -6.21 2.45
C ILE A 316 13.50 -5.31 3.65
N ASN A 317 12.44 -4.62 4.07
CA ASN A 317 12.45 -3.69 5.19
C ASN A 317 11.35 -4.04 6.18
N ILE A 318 11.46 -3.57 7.44
CA ILE A 318 10.39 -3.69 8.44
C ILE A 318 9.50 -2.45 8.40
#